data_AF-A0A1L8FMC1-F1
#
_entry.id   AF-A0A1L8FMC1-F1
#
_cell.length_a   1.000
_cell.length_b   1.000
_cell.length_c   1.000
_cell.angle_alpha   90.00
_cell.angle_beta   90.00
_cell.angle_gamma   90.00
#
_symmetry.space_group_name_H-M   'P 1'
#
loop_
_entity.id
_entity.type
_entity.pdbx_description
1 polymer ?
#
loop_
_entity_poly.entity_id
_entity_poly.type
_entity_poly.pdbx_seq_one_letter_code
_entity_poly.pdbx_strand_id
1 'polypeptide(L)'
;MRFNVIFLIIYLTIPGYQAYNCTSCEDTTCPPILFGCNSHRAIDPCGCCEHCARGYMEPCGGENWEIGYCKNGLNCAAVNGTDLAEIPNIGICKELKEFPQKEYFEDDEICPKHTACYKRTGVCDCFTKRTCILDFFQYSEEHCNPMLDFPPDDWEKEQEEEVKICFWRGCDIIDGKCACESGLCDYTRRFQFRDIGECNKGLVNQKCSNVTCPEVQPIECPNDSTLSNAYTPQGDCCPKVPSFCTCDFNKCNNECPRGRRKVMIWKSNGIPGSCCDRFLCLV
;
A
#
# COMPACT_ATOMS: atom_id res chain seq x y z
N MET A 1 -54.76 -5.40 -42.09
CA MET A 1 -53.83 -6.37 -41.45
C MET A 1 -52.62 -6.48 -42.38
N ARG A 2 -51.36 -6.15 -42.06
CA ARG A 2 -50.63 -5.92 -40.82
C ARG A 2 -49.54 -4.87 -41.11
N PHE A 3 -49.37 -3.87 -40.26
CA PHE A 3 -48.16 -3.02 -40.28
C PHE A 3 -47.07 -3.75 -39.48
N ASN A 4 -45.98 -4.16 -40.13
CA ASN A 4 -44.81 -4.72 -39.45
C ASN A 4 -43.93 -3.55 -38.98
N VAL A 5 -43.90 -3.32 -37.67
CA VAL A 5 -42.95 -2.40 -37.03
C VAL A 5 -41.65 -3.18 -36.81
N ILE A 6 -40.60 -2.83 -37.54
CA ILE A 6 -39.25 -3.34 -37.32
C ILE A 6 -38.64 -2.52 -36.18
N PHE A 7 -38.55 -3.11 -34.98
CA PHE A 7 -37.82 -2.54 -33.86
C PHE A 7 -36.33 -2.83 -34.05
N LEU A 8 -35.55 -1.81 -34.42
CA LEU A 8 -34.09 -1.81 -34.38
C LEU A 8 -33.66 -1.63 -32.92
N ILE A 9 -33.25 -2.73 -32.27
CA ILE A 9 -32.60 -2.69 -30.95
C ILE A 9 -31.14 -2.31 -31.18
N ILE A 10 -30.81 -1.04 -30.94
CA ILE A 10 -29.43 -0.56 -30.86
C ILE A 10 -28.91 -0.97 -29.48
N TYR A 11 -28.06 -2.01 -29.43
CA TYR A 11 -27.28 -2.33 -28.24
C TYR A 11 -26.24 -1.22 -28.05
N LEU A 12 -26.52 -0.31 -27.13
CA LEU A 12 -25.52 0.58 -26.54
C LEU A 12 -24.54 -0.29 -25.75
N THR A 13 -23.38 -0.59 -26.33
CA THR A 13 -22.23 -1.10 -25.57
C THR A 13 -21.73 0.05 -24.69
N ILE A 14 -22.04 0.01 -23.41
CA ILE A 14 -21.44 0.88 -22.40
C ILE A 14 -19.97 0.43 -22.26
N PRO A 15 -18.97 1.28 -22.55
CA PRO A 15 -17.59 0.97 -22.22
C PRO A 15 -17.38 1.35 -20.75
N GLY A 16 -17.46 0.35 -19.88
CA GLY A 16 -17.24 0.50 -18.45
C GLY A 16 -17.46 -0.84 -17.78
N TYR A 17 -16.69 -1.15 -16.75
CA TYR A 17 -16.62 -2.44 -16.06
C TYR A 17 -15.67 -3.47 -16.68
N GLN A 18 -14.37 -3.19 -16.58
CA GLN A 18 -13.43 -4.26 -16.27
C GLN A 18 -13.65 -4.63 -14.79
N ALA A 19 -14.70 -5.42 -14.51
CA ALA A 19 -14.73 -6.15 -13.25
C ALA A 19 -13.61 -7.18 -13.32
N TYR A 20 -12.58 -7.04 -12.49
CA TYR A 20 -11.50 -8.01 -12.42
C TYR A 20 -12.10 -9.40 -12.18
N ASN A 21 -11.78 -10.37 -13.04
CA ASN A 21 -12.23 -11.75 -12.90
C ASN A 21 -11.43 -12.42 -11.78
N CYS A 22 -11.79 -12.10 -10.54
CA CYS A 22 -11.21 -12.75 -9.37
C CYS A 22 -11.50 -14.26 -9.43
N THR A 23 -10.46 -15.07 -9.28
CA THR A 23 -10.59 -16.52 -9.09
C THR A 23 -11.10 -16.82 -7.69
N SER A 24 -11.53 -18.06 -7.44
CA SER A 24 -11.87 -18.50 -6.09
C SER A 24 -10.67 -18.27 -5.16
N CYS A 25 -10.89 -17.56 -4.06
CA CYS A 25 -9.85 -17.31 -3.07
C CYS A 25 -9.59 -18.56 -2.24
N GLU A 26 -8.32 -18.91 -2.08
CA GLU A 26 -7.86 -19.96 -1.17
C GLU A 26 -6.84 -19.34 -0.20
N ASP A 27 -7.30 -18.93 0.98
CA ASP A 27 -6.52 -18.17 1.98
C ASP A 27 -5.18 -18.82 2.36
N THR A 28 -5.09 -20.15 2.27
CA THR A 28 -3.86 -20.92 2.59
C THR A 28 -2.72 -20.65 1.61
N THR A 29 -3.03 -20.12 0.43
CA THR A 29 -2.04 -19.76 -0.61
C THR A 29 -1.49 -18.35 -0.46
N CYS A 30 -2.08 -17.55 0.43
CA CYS A 30 -1.66 -16.17 0.63
C CYS A 30 -0.25 -16.07 1.23
N PRO A 31 0.59 -15.15 0.73
CA PRO A 31 1.90 -14.90 1.34
C PRO A 31 1.74 -14.52 2.81
N PRO A 32 2.48 -15.14 3.74
CA PRO A 32 2.36 -14.82 5.14
C PRO A 32 2.85 -13.39 5.41
N ILE A 33 2.04 -12.60 6.11
CA ILE A 33 2.52 -11.37 6.74
C ILE A 33 3.29 -11.78 7.98
N LEU A 34 4.57 -12.04 7.80
CA LEU A 34 5.44 -12.46 8.89
C LEU A 34 5.53 -11.35 9.94
N PHE A 35 5.54 -10.08 9.50
CA PHE A 35 5.92 -8.93 10.32
C PHE A 35 4.93 -7.77 10.13
N GLY A 36 4.73 -6.95 11.17
CA GLY A 36 3.86 -5.77 11.08
C GLY A 36 4.25 -4.83 9.93
N CYS A 37 3.26 -4.18 9.32
CA CYS A 37 3.46 -3.37 8.12
C CYS A 37 3.92 -1.94 8.44
N ASN A 38 5.02 -1.51 7.82
CA ASN A 38 5.52 -0.12 7.94
C ASN A 38 4.62 0.91 7.24
N SER A 39 3.97 0.49 6.14
CA SER A 39 3.17 1.36 5.26
C SER A 39 1.70 0.93 5.24
N HIS A 40 1.19 0.51 6.40
CA HIS A 40 -0.15 -0.03 6.60
C HIS A 40 -0.40 -1.44 6.04
N ARG A 41 -1.41 -2.11 6.55
CA ARG A 41 -1.99 -3.32 5.97
C ARG A 41 -2.91 -2.97 4.82
N ALA A 42 -2.91 -3.83 3.84
CA ALA A 42 -3.74 -3.78 2.67
C ALA A 42 -4.28 -5.17 2.34
N ILE A 43 -5.34 -5.21 1.56
CA ILE A 43 -5.90 -6.42 0.97
C ILE A 43 -5.87 -6.23 -0.54
N ASP A 44 -5.67 -7.31 -1.29
CA ASP A 44 -5.81 -7.22 -2.73
C ASP A 44 -7.23 -6.81 -3.14
N PRO A 45 -7.42 -6.25 -4.35
CA PRO A 45 -8.75 -5.81 -4.77
C PRO A 45 -9.76 -6.94 -5.01
N CYS A 46 -9.32 -8.20 -5.05
CA CYS A 46 -10.20 -9.35 -5.02
C CYS A 46 -10.70 -9.69 -3.60
N GLY A 47 -10.12 -9.06 -2.57
CA GLY A 47 -10.46 -9.27 -1.17
C GLY A 47 -9.95 -10.60 -0.61
N CYS A 48 -8.87 -11.14 -1.18
CA CYS A 48 -8.37 -12.47 -0.81
C CYS A 48 -7.22 -12.40 0.21
N CYS A 49 -6.05 -11.95 -0.23
CA CYS A 49 -4.82 -11.95 0.55
C CYS A 49 -4.53 -10.58 1.16
N GLU A 50 -4.33 -10.56 2.48
CA GLU A 50 -3.73 -9.41 3.15
C GLU A 50 -2.23 -9.33 2.83
N HIS A 51 -1.73 -8.12 2.61
CA HIS A 51 -0.32 -7.82 2.43
C HIS A 51 0.01 -6.45 3.03
N CYS A 52 1.29 -6.08 3.06
CA CYS A 52 1.67 -4.70 3.42
C CYS A 52 1.47 -3.78 2.22
N ALA A 53 0.89 -2.61 2.45
CA ALA A 53 0.74 -1.63 1.39
C ALA A 53 2.10 -1.10 0.94
N ARG A 54 2.19 -0.77 -0.34
CA ARG A 54 3.43 -0.40 -1.03
C ARG A 54 3.65 1.11 -0.91
N GLY A 55 4.87 1.48 -0.53
CA GLY A 55 5.29 2.85 -0.31
C GLY A 55 5.65 3.59 -1.60
N TYR A 56 5.97 4.89 -1.47
CA TYR A 56 6.43 5.68 -2.62
C TYR A 56 7.65 5.01 -3.27
N MET A 57 7.66 4.96 -4.60
CA MET A 57 8.73 4.36 -5.41
C MET A 57 8.89 2.84 -5.26
N GLU A 58 7.95 2.16 -4.59
CA GLU A 58 7.93 0.71 -4.49
C GLU A 58 7.14 0.07 -5.64
N PRO A 59 7.55 -1.14 -6.10
CA PRO A 59 6.77 -1.93 -7.05
C PRO A 59 5.40 -2.30 -6.49
N CYS A 60 4.40 -2.34 -7.37
CA CYS A 60 3.00 -2.67 -7.08
C CYS A 60 2.33 -3.41 -8.26
N GLY A 61 1.14 -3.96 -8.03
CA GLY A 61 0.41 -4.72 -9.04
C GLY A 61 0.93 -6.15 -9.19
N GLY A 62 1.23 -6.57 -10.42
CA GLY A 62 1.55 -7.97 -10.73
C GLY A 62 0.29 -8.82 -10.93
N GLU A 63 0.48 -10.10 -11.26
CA GLU A 63 -0.65 -11.02 -11.43
C GLU A 63 -1.42 -11.13 -10.11
N ASN A 64 -2.75 -10.90 -10.17
CA ASN A 64 -3.63 -10.86 -8.99
C ASN A 64 -3.12 -9.99 -7.83
N TRP A 65 -2.39 -8.91 -8.13
CA TRP A 65 -1.83 -7.99 -7.12
C TRP A 65 -0.82 -8.61 -6.16
N GLU A 66 -0.15 -9.69 -6.54
CA GLU A 66 0.85 -10.40 -5.72
C GLU A 66 2.01 -9.51 -5.22
N ILE A 67 2.35 -8.42 -5.93
CA ILE A 67 3.39 -7.47 -5.52
C ILE A 67 2.85 -6.48 -4.48
N GLY A 68 1.54 -6.22 -4.51
CA GLY A 68 0.81 -5.45 -3.52
C GLY A 68 0.19 -4.16 -4.06
N TYR A 69 -0.78 -3.68 -3.29
CA TYR A 69 -1.51 -2.42 -3.45
C TYR A 69 -0.76 -1.22 -2.85
N CYS A 70 -0.85 -0.04 -3.49
CA CYS A 70 -0.20 1.18 -2.99
C CYS A 70 -0.90 1.74 -1.75
N LYS A 71 -0.13 2.30 -0.82
CA LYS A 71 -0.71 3.02 0.34
C LYS A 71 -1.50 4.26 -0.10
N ASN A 72 -2.32 4.79 0.81
CA ASN A 72 -3.14 5.97 0.56
C ASN A 72 -2.38 7.15 -0.05
N GLY A 73 -3.05 7.82 -1.00
CA GLY A 73 -2.51 8.97 -1.72
C GLY A 73 -1.55 8.60 -2.86
N LEU A 74 -1.20 7.32 -3.02
CA LEU A 74 -0.39 6.83 -4.13
C LEU A 74 -1.23 5.96 -5.05
N ASN A 75 -0.95 6.07 -6.35
CA ASN A 75 -1.52 5.22 -7.38
C ASN A 75 -0.45 4.26 -7.89
N CYS A 76 -0.86 3.05 -8.27
CA CYS A 76 0.02 2.13 -8.96
C CYS A 76 0.18 2.61 -10.40
N ALA A 77 1.20 3.45 -10.64
CA ALA A 77 1.46 4.03 -11.95
C ALA A 77 2.16 3.01 -12.85
N ALA A 78 1.81 2.98 -14.12
CA ALA A 78 2.57 2.24 -15.12
C ALA A 78 4.04 2.71 -15.12
N VAL A 79 4.96 1.86 -15.59
CA VAL A 79 6.39 2.22 -15.64
C VAL A 79 6.62 3.50 -16.44
N ASN A 80 5.76 3.75 -17.44
CA ASN A 80 5.78 4.96 -18.24
C ASN A 80 5.40 6.24 -17.45
N GLY A 81 4.77 6.05 -16.29
CA GLY A 81 4.35 7.06 -15.34
C GLY A 81 3.21 7.97 -15.80
N THR A 82 2.64 7.77 -16.99
CA THR A 82 1.54 8.60 -17.49
C THR A 82 0.18 8.11 -17.02
N ASP A 83 0.02 6.79 -16.91
CA ASP A 83 -1.26 6.15 -16.64
C ASP A 83 -1.15 5.19 -15.44
N LEU A 84 -2.29 4.63 -15.03
CA LEU A 84 -2.33 3.53 -14.08
C LEU A 84 -1.72 2.26 -14.70
N ALA A 85 -1.10 1.43 -13.88
CA ALA A 85 -0.59 0.13 -14.31
C ALA A 85 -1.75 -0.80 -14.68
N GLU A 86 -1.73 -1.31 -15.91
CA GLU A 86 -2.66 -2.36 -16.35
C GLU A 86 -2.21 -3.72 -15.79
N ILE A 87 -2.97 -4.28 -14.86
CA ILE A 87 -2.73 -5.64 -14.35
C ILE A 87 -2.85 -6.66 -15.50
N PRO A 88 -1.90 -7.60 -15.65
CA PRO A 88 -0.93 -8.11 -14.66
C PRO A 88 0.43 -7.40 -14.65
N ASN A 89 0.58 -6.26 -15.32
CA ASN A 89 1.85 -5.55 -15.35
C ASN A 89 2.23 -4.99 -13.97
N ILE A 90 3.53 -4.92 -13.72
CA ILE A 90 4.09 -4.31 -12.51
C ILE A 90 4.15 -2.79 -12.72
N GLY A 91 3.57 -2.06 -11.79
CA GLY A 91 3.66 -0.61 -11.69
C GLY A 91 4.60 -0.15 -10.59
N ILE A 92 4.65 1.17 -10.37
CA ILE A 92 5.35 1.81 -9.26
C ILE A 92 4.37 2.76 -8.54
N CYS A 93 4.37 2.72 -7.21
CA CYS A 93 3.53 3.61 -6.42
C CYS A 93 4.03 5.06 -6.45
N LYS A 94 3.24 5.95 -7.07
CA LYS A 94 3.53 7.38 -7.21
C LYS A 94 2.29 8.23 -7.15
N GLU A 95 2.49 9.52 -6.95
CA GLU A 95 1.45 10.53 -7.17
C GLU A 95 1.31 10.79 -8.67
N LEU A 96 0.10 10.70 -9.19
CA LEU A 96 -0.20 11.05 -10.59
C LEU A 96 -1.00 12.35 -10.60
N LYS A 97 -0.55 13.37 -11.34
CA LYS A 97 -1.18 14.70 -11.32
C LYS A 97 -2.57 14.71 -11.98
N GLU A 98 -2.78 13.84 -12.97
CA GLU A 98 -4.05 13.70 -13.70
C GLU A 98 -5.07 12.83 -12.93
N PHE A 99 -4.61 12.07 -11.94
CA PHE A 99 -5.45 11.36 -11.00
C PHE A 99 -5.36 12.11 -9.67
N PRO A 100 -6.21 13.14 -9.45
CA PRO A 100 -6.17 13.93 -8.22
C PRO A 100 -6.12 12.98 -7.03
N GLN A 101 -5.40 13.36 -5.97
CA GLN A 101 -5.39 12.59 -4.73
C GLN A 101 -6.85 12.29 -4.38
N LYS A 102 -7.25 11.01 -4.48
CA LYS A 102 -8.59 10.61 -4.08
C LYS A 102 -8.78 11.18 -2.70
N GLU A 103 -9.77 12.06 -2.51
CA GLU A 103 -10.03 12.60 -1.19
C GLU A 103 -10.18 11.43 -0.25
N TYR A 104 -9.74 11.58 1.00
CA TYR A 104 -9.64 10.48 1.96
C TYR A 104 -10.94 9.66 2.11
N PHE A 105 -12.08 10.21 1.70
CA PHE A 105 -13.41 9.58 1.73
C PHE A 105 -13.90 9.01 0.39
N GLU A 106 -13.17 9.14 -0.71
CA GLU A 106 -13.58 8.61 -2.01
C GLU A 106 -13.40 7.09 -2.09
N ASP A 107 -14.41 6.41 -2.62
CA ASP A 107 -14.42 4.96 -2.81
C ASP A 107 -13.39 4.52 -3.86
N ASP A 108 -12.72 3.41 -3.55
CA ASP A 108 -11.92 2.69 -4.53
C ASP A 108 -12.73 1.59 -5.17
N GLU A 109 -13.34 1.86 -6.33
CA GLU A 109 -14.31 0.95 -6.95
C GLU A 109 -13.80 -0.48 -7.18
N ILE A 110 -12.48 -0.59 -7.39
CA ILE A 110 -11.79 -1.86 -7.64
C ILE A 110 -11.70 -2.70 -6.36
N CYS A 111 -11.72 -2.05 -5.19
CA CYS A 111 -11.51 -2.70 -3.91
C CYS A 111 -12.80 -3.25 -3.29
N PRO A 112 -12.69 -4.27 -2.42
CA PRO A 112 -13.79 -4.75 -1.60
C PRO A 112 -14.33 -3.67 -0.66
N LYS A 113 -15.59 -3.86 -0.25
CA LYS A 113 -16.24 -3.03 0.77
C LYS A 113 -15.77 -3.46 2.15
N HIS A 114 -15.30 -2.50 2.94
CA HIS A 114 -15.01 -2.68 4.35
C HIS A 114 -15.92 -1.78 5.17
N THR A 115 -16.54 -2.36 6.21
CA THR A 115 -17.30 -1.62 7.21
C THR A 115 -16.44 -1.43 8.44
N ALA A 116 -16.40 -0.20 8.93
CA ALA A 116 -15.67 0.12 10.14
C ALA A 116 -16.40 1.14 10.97
N CYS A 117 -16.13 1.07 12.27
CA CYS A 117 -16.79 1.88 13.26
C CYS A 117 -15.78 2.65 14.09
N TYR A 118 -16.16 3.85 14.49
CA TYR A 118 -15.41 4.65 15.45
C TYR A 118 -16.36 5.19 16.51
N LYS A 119 -15.85 5.37 17.73
CA LYS A 119 -16.65 5.84 18.86
C LYS A 119 -16.61 7.36 18.92
N ARG A 120 -17.75 8.01 18.69
CA ARG A 120 -17.93 9.45 18.89
C ARG A 120 -18.90 9.67 20.05
N THR A 121 -18.43 10.33 21.11
CA THR A 121 -19.28 10.70 22.27
C THR A 121 -20.11 9.55 22.86
N GLY A 122 -19.51 8.35 22.97
CA GLY A 122 -20.20 7.17 23.53
C GLY A 122 -21.08 6.39 22.55
N VAL A 123 -21.28 6.90 21.33
CA VAL A 123 -22.07 6.26 20.26
C VAL A 123 -21.13 5.71 19.19
N CYS A 124 -21.44 4.53 18.68
CA CYS A 124 -20.74 3.94 17.54
C CYS A 124 -21.27 4.51 16.24
N ASP A 125 -20.36 5.15 15.50
CA ASP A 125 -20.62 5.64 14.16
C ASP A 125 -19.87 4.73 13.18
N CYS A 126 -20.63 3.99 12.37
CA CYS A 126 -20.12 3.00 11.43
C CYS A 126 -20.33 3.47 10.00
N PHE A 127 -19.31 3.32 9.16
CA PHE A 127 -19.39 3.61 7.74
C PHE A 127 -18.78 2.48 6.92
N THR A 128 -19.34 2.26 5.74
CA THR A 128 -18.82 1.30 4.76
C THR A 128 -18.13 2.07 3.66
N LYS A 129 -16.89 1.68 3.34
CA LYS A 129 -16.09 2.26 2.27
C LYS A 129 -15.48 1.16 1.40
N ARG A 130 -15.38 1.36 0.09
CA ARG A 130 -14.53 0.53 -0.75
C ARG A 130 -13.08 0.98 -0.63
N THR A 131 -12.20 0.12 -0.10
CA THR A 131 -10.78 0.43 0.09
C THR A 131 -9.97 -0.83 0.21
N CYS A 132 -8.79 -0.85 -0.40
CA CYS A 132 -7.83 -1.94 -0.25
C CYS A 132 -6.92 -1.71 0.96
N ILE A 133 -6.97 -0.55 1.64
CA ILE A 133 -6.16 -0.28 2.83
C ILE A 133 -7.01 -0.52 4.09
N LEU A 134 -6.49 -1.37 4.99
CA LEU A 134 -7.21 -1.91 6.15
C LEU A 134 -6.99 -1.12 7.45
N ASP A 135 -5.90 -0.36 7.55
CA ASP A 135 -5.52 0.29 8.81
C ASP A 135 -6.27 1.59 9.13
N PHE A 136 -7.35 1.88 8.40
CA PHE A 136 -8.24 3.01 8.69
C PHE A 136 -9.28 2.73 9.76
N PHE A 137 -9.34 1.49 10.25
CA PHE A 137 -10.51 0.98 10.93
C PHE A 137 -10.17 0.61 12.38
N GLN A 138 -10.65 1.44 13.33
CA GLN A 138 -10.33 1.28 14.75
C GLN A 138 -11.06 0.11 15.42
N TYR A 139 -12.30 -0.18 15.00
CA TYR A 139 -13.12 -1.24 15.59
C TYR A 139 -13.98 -1.91 14.52
N SER A 140 -14.18 -3.23 14.64
CA SER A 140 -15.29 -3.89 13.96
C SER A 140 -16.62 -3.46 14.59
N GLU A 141 -17.72 -3.68 13.90
CA GLU A 141 -19.07 -3.34 14.40
C GLU A 141 -19.34 -3.93 15.80
N GLU A 142 -18.91 -5.17 16.02
CA GLU A 142 -19.03 -5.89 17.28
C GLU A 142 -18.15 -5.31 18.39
N HIS A 143 -16.93 -4.86 18.07
CA HIS A 143 -16.01 -4.29 19.05
C HIS A 143 -16.30 -2.82 19.37
N CYS A 144 -16.99 -2.11 18.48
CA CYS A 144 -17.35 -0.72 18.74
C CYS A 144 -18.44 -0.64 19.80
N ASN A 145 -19.51 -1.43 19.65
CA ASN A 145 -20.57 -1.51 20.63
C ASN A 145 -20.08 -2.33 21.82
N PRO A 146 -19.77 -1.72 22.98
CA PRO A 146 -19.51 -2.55 24.13
C PRO A 146 -20.84 -3.23 24.51
N MET A 147 -20.87 -4.56 24.59
CA MET A 147 -21.66 -5.16 25.65
C MET A 147 -21.14 -4.52 26.94
N LEU A 148 -21.99 -3.72 27.57
CA LEU A 148 -21.82 -3.24 28.93
C LEU A 148 -21.73 -4.46 29.84
N ASP A 149 -20.52 -5.01 30.00
CA ASP A 149 -20.17 -5.94 31.08
C ASP A 149 -18.70 -5.71 31.50
N PHE A 150 -18.25 -4.46 31.47
CA PHE A 150 -17.21 -4.04 32.41
C PHE A 150 -17.93 -3.46 33.63
N PRO A 151 -17.76 -4.07 34.83
CA PRO A 151 -18.21 -3.45 36.07
C PRO A 151 -17.66 -2.03 36.13
N PRO A 152 -18.41 -1.05 36.66
CA PRO A 152 -17.84 0.26 36.93
C PRO A 152 -16.59 0.06 37.79
N ASP A 153 -15.45 0.57 37.32
CA ASP A 153 -14.27 0.73 38.15
C ASP A 153 -14.69 1.44 39.45
N ASP A 154 -14.69 0.70 40.54
CA ASP A 154 -14.68 1.24 41.89
C ASP A 154 -13.35 1.97 42.05
N TRP A 155 -13.34 3.27 41.76
CA TRP A 155 -12.28 4.17 42.21
C TRP A 155 -12.47 4.43 43.71
N GLU A 156 -12.30 3.39 44.53
CA GLU A 156 -11.92 3.61 45.91
C GLU A 156 -10.47 4.06 45.94
N LYS A 157 -10.30 5.27 46.48
CA LYS A 157 -9.02 5.92 46.74
C LYS A 157 -8.15 5.02 47.62
N GLU A 158 -7.17 4.36 47.04
CA GLU A 158 -6.00 3.89 47.78
C GLU A 158 -4.79 4.73 47.42
N GLN A 159 -3.96 4.93 48.45
CA GLN A 159 -2.88 5.90 48.55
C GLN A 159 -1.94 5.93 47.34
N GLU A 160 -1.54 7.14 46.94
CA GLU A 160 -0.38 7.39 46.08
C GLU A 160 0.89 6.81 46.71
N GLU A 161 1.20 5.55 46.43
CA GLU A 161 2.58 5.16 46.20
C GLU A 161 2.87 5.42 44.72
N GLU A 162 3.89 6.23 44.42
CA GLU A 162 4.46 6.34 43.07
C GLU A 162 5.04 4.97 42.66
N VAL A 163 4.18 4.05 42.22
CA VAL A 163 4.61 2.87 41.49
C VAL A 163 5.24 3.39 40.21
N LYS A 164 6.57 3.37 40.13
CA LYS A 164 7.29 3.53 38.86
C LYS A 164 6.92 2.35 37.97
N ILE A 165 5.80 2.47 37.26
CA ILE A 165 5.41 1.56 36.20
C ILE A 165 6.45 1.76 35.10
N CYS A 166 7.45 0.90 35.01
CA CYS A 166 8.18 0.74 33.75
C CYS A 166 7.62 -0.46 33.01
N PHE A 167 7.27 -0.19 31.77
CA PHE A 167 6.81 -1.17 30.81
C PHE A 167 8.03 -1.64 30.05
N TRP A 168 8.38 -2.91 30.20
CA TRP A 168 9.44 -3.52 29.39
C TRP A 168 8.77 -4.41 28.34
N ARG A 169 9.22 -4.24 27.09
CA ARG A 169 8.75 -4.99 25.93
C ARG A 169 9.94 -5.22 25.02
N GLY A 170 10.00 -6.39 24.41
CA GLY A 170 10.98 -6.73 23.40
C GLY A 170 10.80 -8.15 22.91
N CYS A 171 11.69 -8.57 22.03
CA CYS A 171 11.52 -9.79 21.26
C CYS A 171 12.82 -10.58 21.12
N ASP A 172 12.69 -11.89 21.03
CA ASP A 172 13.77 -12.85 20.81
C ASP A 172 13.44 -13.78 19.63
N ILE A 173 14.48 -14.30 18.99
CA ILE A 173 14.32 -15.37 18.00
C ILE A 173 14.32 -16.71 18.75
N ILE A 174 13.18 -17.41 18.72
CA ILE A 174 12.96 -18.71 19.35
C ILE A 174 12.47 -19.67 18.26
N ASP A 175 13.19 -20.78 18.04
CA ASP A 175 12.86 -21.80 17.03
C ASP A 175 12.61 -21.24 15.61
N GLY A 176 13.42 -20.26 15.21
CA GLY A 176 13.32 -19.64 13.88
C GLY A 176 12.07 -18.78 13.67
N LYS A 177 11.44 -18.34 14.77
CA LYS A 177 10.33 -17.38 14.80
C LYS A 177 10.63 -16.28 15.81
N CYS A 178 10.07 -15.11 15.59
CA CYS A 178 10.16 -14.03 16.57
C CYS A 178 9.03 -14.13 17.58
N ALA A 179 9.40 -14.16 18.86
CA ALA A 179 8.48 -14.14 19.98
C ALA A 179 8.72 -12.86 20.79
N CYS A 180 7.65 -12.11 21.05
CA CYS A 180 7.71 -10.88 21.84
C CYS A 180 7.00 -11.05 23.16
N GLU A 181 7.60 -10.55 24.23
CA GLU A 181 7.03 -10.55 25.57
C GLU A 181 6.92 -9.11 26.08
N SER A 182 5.98 -8.86 26.98
CA SER A 182 5.82 -7.59 27.68
C SER A 182 5.37 -7.81 29.11
N GLY A 183 5.84 -6.99 30.06
CA GLY A 183 5.45 -7.11 31.46
C GLY A 183 5.88 -5.93 32.34
N LEU A 184 5.83 -6.16 33.65
CA LEU A 184 6.34 -5.24 34.69
C LEU A 184 7.85 -5.34 34.81
N CYS A 185 8.55 -4.22 35.00
CA CYS A 185 10.02 -4.12 35.04
C CYS A 185 10.74 -5.37 35.56
N ASP A 186 11.27 -6.17 34.64
CA ASP A 186 12.28 -7.17 34.96
C ASP A 186 13.63 -6.68 34.41
N TYR A 187 14.45 -6.11 35.27
CA TYR A 187 15.79 -5.62 34.90
C TYR A 187 16.78 -6.76 34.59
N THR A 188 16.43 -8.02 34.88
CA THR A 188 17.26 -9.19 34.58
C THR A 188 17.00 -9.74 33.19
N ARG A 189 15.79 -9.57 32.66
CA ARG A 189 15.45 -10.04 31.32
C ARG A 189 15.92 -9.07 30.26
N ARG A 190 16.76 -9.58 29.34
CA ARG A 190 17.22 -8.83 28.16
C ARG A 190 16.66 -9.48 26.91
N PHE A 191 16.07 -8.66 26.07
CA PHE A 191 15.66 -9.05 24.72
C PHE A 191 16.78 -8.77 23.72
N GLN A 192 16.88 -9.62 22.70
CA GLN A 192 17.77 -9.41 21.57
C GLN A 192 17.33 -8.21 20.72
N PHE A 193 16.02 -7.95 20.67
CA PHE A 193 15.44 -6.92 19.82
C PHE A 193 14.41 -6.08 20.57
N ARG A 194 14.30 -4.80 20.20
CA ARG A 194 13.37 -3.86 20.84
C ARG A 194 11.91 -4.14 20.52
N ASP A 195 11.67 -4.55 19.28
CA ASP A 195 10.33 -4.78 18.76
C ASP A 195 10.32 -5.93 17.76
N ILE A 196 9.10 -6.33 17.38
CA ILE A 196 8.88 -7.45 16.48
C ILE A 196 9.57 -7.17 15.14
N GLY A 197 9.49 -5.95 14.60
CA GLY A 197 10.09 -5.57 13.32
C GLY A 197 11.61 -5.70 13.29
N GLU A 198 12.30 -5.31 14.36
CA GLU A 198 13.74 -5.52 14.51
C GLU A 198 14.10 -7.01 14.60
N CYS A 199 13.37 -7.78 15.40
CA CYS A 199 13.60 -9.24 15.52
C CYS A 199 13.50 -9.94 14.17
N ASN A 200 12.49 -9.54 13.43
CA ASN A 200 12.14 -10.08 12.13
C ASN A 200 13.20 -9.81 11.07
N LYS A 201 13.76 -8.59 11.06
CA LYS A 201 14.94 -8.27 10.26
C LYS A 201 16.13 -9.14 10.67
N GLY A 202 16.35 -9.32 11.97
CA GLY A 202 17.37 -10.23 12.50
C GLY A 202 17.19 -11.67 12.03
N LEU A 203 15.95 -12.17 12.03
CA LEU A 203 15.60 -13.52 11.60
C LEU A 203 15.88 -13.74 10.10
N VAL A 204 15.48 -12.78 9.25
CA VAL A 204 15.80 -12.81 7.81
C VAL A 204 17.31 -12.79 7.61
N ASN A 205 18.04 -11.91 8.32
CA ASN A 205 19.50 -11.85 8.23
C ASN A 205 20.17 -13.17 8.64
N GLN A 206 19.67 -13.87 9.66
CA GLN A 206 20.16 -15.21 10.02
C GLN A 206 19.89 -16.23 8.92
N LYS A 207 18.66 -16.27 8.38
CA LYS A 207 18.28 -17.19 7.29
C LYS A 207 19.03 -16.93 5.98
N CYS A 208 19.28 -15.67 5.66
CA CYS A 208 19.86 -15.24 4.39
C CYS A 208 21.39 -15.10 4.42
N SER A 209 22.03 -15.36 5.56
CA SER A 209 23.48 -15.18 5.75
C SER A 209 24.36 -15.94 4.76
N ASN A 210 23.89 -17.08 4.25
CA ASN A 210 24.59 -17.91 3.26
C ASN A 210 23.93 -17.88 1.87
N VAL A 211 23.07 -16.90 1.59
CA VAL A 211 22.39 -16.78 0.30
C VAL A 211 23.06 -15.68 -0.54
N THR A 212 23.55 -16.06 -1.71
CA THR A 212 24.05 -15.11 -2.72
C THR A 212 22.95 -14.83 -3.73
N CYS A 213 22.52 -13.58 -3.83
CA CYS A 213 21.52 -13.17 -4.80
C CYS A 213 22.11 -12.98 -6.20
N PRO A 214 21.30 -13.07 -7.28
CA PRO A 214 21.74 -12.76 -8.63
C PRO A 214 22.37 -11.37 -8.70
N GLU A 215 23.51 -11.25 -9.38
CA GLU A 215 24.18 -9.97 -9.58
C GLU A 215 23.33 -9.10 -10.51
N VAL A 216 22.80 -8.00 -9.98
CA VAL A 216 22.11 -6.98 -10.76
C VAL A 216 23.14 -5.91 -11.11
N GLN A 217 23.34 -5.64 -12.40
CA GLN A 217 24.26 -4.60 -12.82
C GLN A 217 23.83 -3.24 -12.26
N PRO A 218 24.78 -2.36 -11.89
CA PRO A 218 24.44 -1.01 -11.45
C PRO A 218 23.73 -0.26 -12.59
N ILE A 219 22.49 0.16 -12.33
CA ILE A 219 21.66 0.89 -13.29
C ILE A 219 21.77 2.38 -13.00
N GLU A 220 22.25 3.15 -13.97
CA GLU A 220 22.21 4.61 -13.93
C GLU A 220 20.98 5.11 -14.71
N CYS A 221 20.10 5.86 -14.03
CA CYS A 221 18.91 6.40 -14.66
C CYS A 221 19.16 7.74 -15.37
N PRO A 222 18.46 8.00 -16.49
CA PRO A 222 18.47 9.31 -17.12
C PRO A 222 18.00 10.45 -16.19
N ASN A 223 18.36 11.69 -16.51
CA ASN A 223 18.12 12.86 -15.65
C ASN A 223 16.65 13.07 -15.25
N ASP A 224 15.71 12.78 -16.16
CA ASP A 224 14.26 12.91 -15.94
C ASP A 224 13.61 11.68 -15.31
N SER A 225 14.44 10.71 -14.91
CA SER A 225 14.04 9.42 -14.39
C SER A 225 14.63 9.20 -13.00
N THR A 226 14.13 8.19 -12.33
CA THR A 226 14.58 7.82 -10.99
C THR A 226 14.55 6.30 -10.84
N LEU A 227 15.43 5.77 -9.99
CA LEU A 227 15.57 4.33 -9.77
C LEU A 227 14.51 3.87 -8.76
N SER A 228 13.69 2.89 -9.13
CA SER A 228 12.70 2.30 -8.23
C SER A 228 13.35 1.52 -7.09
N ASN A 229 12.60 1.31 -6.02
CA ASN A 229 12.99 0.34 -4.99
C ASN A 229 12.87 -1.08 -5.57
N ALA A 230 13.76 -1.97 -5.14
CA ALA A 230 13.59 -3.40 -5.38
C ALA A 230 12.46 -3.95 -4.49
N TYR A 231 11.83 -5.03 -4.92
CA TYR A 231 10.85 -5.76 -4.11
C TYR A 231 11.34 -7.16 -3.80
N THR A 232 11.44 -7.42 -2.50
CA THR A 232 11.68 -8.74 -1.91
C THR A 232 10.46 -9.08 -1.06
N PRO A 233 9.72 -10.17 -1.37
CA PRO A 233 8.64 -10.64 -0.53
C PRO A 233 9.10 -10.92 0.90
N GLN A 234 8.16 -10.89 1.85
CA GLN A 234 8.50 -11.18 3.25
C GLN A 234 9.02 -12.61 3.40
N GLY A 235 10.18 -12.77 4.03
CA GLY A 235 10.82 -14.07 4.25
C GLY A 235 11.73 -14.54 3.12
N ASP A 236 11.70 -13.89 1.95
CA ASP A 236 12.64 -14.14 0.86
C ASP A 236 13.95 -13.38 1.09
N CYS A 237 15.05 -13.93 0.57
CA CYS A 237 16.38 -13.32 0.70
C CYS A 237 16.73 -12.40 -0.47
N CYS A 238 16.16 -12.65 -1.65
CA CYS A 238 16.56 -12.00 -2.89
C CYS A 238 15.37 -11.27 -3.53
N PRO A 239 15.62 -10.13 -4.18
CA PRO A 239 14.56 -9.38 -4.82
C PRO A 239 13.98 -10.18 -5.98
N LYS A 240 12.65 -10.34 -5.99
CA LYS A 240 11.90 -10.89 -7.13
C LYS A 240 11.74 -9.87 -8.24
N VAL A 241 11.57 -8.60 -7.84
CA VAL A 241 11.53 -7.47 -8.78
C VAL A 241 12.76 -6.61 -8.51
N PRO A 242 13.76 -6.61 -9.40
CA PRO A 242 14.92 -5.74 -9.26
C PRO A 242 14.52 -4.27 -9.45
N SER A 243 15.37 -3.36 -9.00
CA SER A 243 15.20 -1.94 -9.28
C SER A 243 15.27 -1.66 -10.79
N PHE A 244 14.46 -0.72 -11.26
CA PHE A 244 14.49 -0.25 -12.65
C PHE A 244 14.18 1.25 -12.74
N CYS A 245 14.57 1.88 -13.84
CA CYS A 245 14.31 3.30 -14.04
C CYS A 245 12.85 3.55 -14.38
N THR A 246 12.28 4.60 -13.79
CA THR A 246 10.91 5.03 -14.04
C THR A 246 10.84 6.55 -14.06
N CYS A 247 9.87 7.11 -14.79
CA CYS A 247 9.78 8.56 -14.99
C CYS A 247 9.54 9.35 -13.71
N ASP A 248 10.21 10.50 -13.58
CA ASP A 248 10.01 11.45 -12.48
C ASP A 248 9.55 12.81 -13.02
N PHE A 249 8.24 13.01 -13.10
CA PHE A 249 7.67 14.25 -13.62
C PHE A 249 7.91 15.47 -12.73
N ASN A 250 8.39 15.28 -11.49
CA ASN A 250 8.80 16.41 -10.64
C ASN A 250 10.12 17.02 -11.12
N LYS A 251 10.91 16.29 -11.93
CA LYS A 251 12.13 16.80 -12.56
C LYS A 251 11.87 17.54 -13.87
N CYS A 252 10.64 17.55 -14.37
CA CYS A 252 10.30 18.24 -15.62
C CYS A 252 10.19 19.75 -15.43
N ASN A 253 11.10 20.50 -16.07
CA ASN A 253 11.02 21.95 -16.12
C ASN A 253 10.11 22.42 -17.26
N ASN A 254 8.96 22.96 -16.88
CA ASN A 254 7.88 23.34 -17.79
C ASN A 254 7.63 24.86 -17.81
N GLU A 255 8.50 25.68 -17.20
CA GLU A 255 8.27 27.11 -17.05
C GLU A 255 8.89 27.93 -18.19
N CYS A 256 8.11 28.86 -18.74
CA CYS A 256 8.62 29.91 -19.63
C CYS A 256 8.80 31.22 -18.84
N PRO A 257 9.81 32.04 -19.19
CA PRO A 257 9.93 33.39 -18.63
C PRO A 257 8.66 34.22 -18.84
N ARG A 258 8.37 35.14 -17.90
CA ARG A 258 7.19 36.01 -17.96
C ARG A 258 7.11 36.75 -19.31
N GLY A 259 5.91 36.80 -19.88
CA GLY A 259 5.64 37.47 -21.14
C GLY A 259 5.92 36.63 -22.40
N ARG A 260 6.41 35.39 -22.26
CA ARG A 260 6.57 34.46 -23.40
C ARG A 260 5.42 33.47 -23.46
N ARG A 261 4.97 33.17 -24.68
CA ARG A 261 4.00 32.10 -24.94
C ARG A 261 4.71 30.75 -25.02
N LYS A 262 4.11 29.74 -24.42
CA LYS A 262 4.60 28.36 -24.38
C LYS A 262 3.99 27.58 -25.54
N VAL A 263 4.82 27.04 -26.44
CA VAL A 263 4.39 26.20 -27.57
C VAL A 263 5.00 24.82 -27.40
N MET A 264 4.18 23.76 -27.40
CA MET A 264 4.67 22.39 -27.31
C MET A 264 5.41 22.02 -28.59
N ILE A 265 6.67 21.60 -28.46
CA ILE A 265 7.49 21.12 -29.59
C ILE A 265 7.61 19.61 -29.58
N TRP A 266 7.42 18.97 -28.42
CA TRP A 266 7.51 17.54 -28.28
C TRP A 266 6.69 17.07 -27.08
N LYS A 267 5.90 16.01 -27.29
CA LYS A 267 5.11 15.34 -26.26
C LYS A 267 5.90 14.16 -25.72
N SER A 268 5.92 14.00 -24.40
CA SER A 268 6.54 12.85 -23.75
C SER A 268 5.94 11.52 -24.19
N ASN A 269 6.77 10.48 -24.19
CA ASN A 269 6.35 9.11 -24.45
C ASN A 269 6.31 8.27 -23.17
N GLY A 270 6.66 8.87 -22.02
CA GLY A 270 6.71 8.21 -20.72
C GLY A 270 7.87 7.21 -20.58
N ILE A 271 8.78 7.08 -21.54
CA ILE A 271 9.92 6.17 -21.40
C ILE A 271 11.00 6.88 -20.56
N PRO A 272 11.67 6.21 -19.60
CA PRO A 272 12.81 6.78 -18.89
C PRO A 272 13.84 7.41 -19.86
N GLY A 273 14.19 8.67 -19.64
CA GLY A 273 15.00 9.49 -20.56
C GLY A 273 14.18 10.35 -21.54
N SER A 274 12.86 10.22 -21.52
CA SER A 274 11.90 10.87 -22.42
C SER A 274 10.56 11.14 -21.70
N CYS A 275 10.64 11.46 -20.41
CA CYS A 275 9.50 11.64 -19.51
C CYS A 275 8.85 13.02 -19.64
N CYS A 276 9.62 14.05 -19.98
CA CYS A 276 9.16 15.43 -19.93
C CYS A 276 8.76 15.99 -21.29
N ASP A 277 7.57 16.56 -21.38
CA ASP A 277 7.19 17.41 -22.51
C ASP A 277 8.22 18.53 -22.71
N ARG A 278 8.48 18.89 -23.97
CA ARG A 278 9.37 20.00 -24.30
C ARG A 278 8.59 21.12 -24.95
N PHE A 279 8.93 22.33 -24.54
CA PHE A 279 8.26 23.53 -25.00
C PHE A 279 9.24 24.57 -25.49
N LEU A 280 8.82 25.31 -26.51
CA LEU A 280 9.49 26.48 -27.01
C LEU A 280 8.80 27.73 -26.45
N CYS A 281 9.59 28.60 -25.80
CA CYS A 281 9.12 29.86 -25.26
C CYS A 281 9.32 30.98 -26.30
N LEU A 282 8.24 31.34 -26.99
CA LEU A 282 8.23 32.38 -28.01
C LEU A 282 7.85 33.73 -27.38
N VAL A 283 8.45 34.81 -27.91
CA VAL A 283 8.06 36.19 -27.59
C VAL A 283 6.79 36.56 -28.34
#